data_AF-A0A1Y3A466-F1
#
_entry.id   AF-A0A1Y3A466-F1
#
_cell.length_a   1.000
_cell.length_b   1.000
_cell.length_c   1.000
_cell.angle_alpha   90.00
_cell.angle_beta   90.00
_cell.angle_gamma   90.00
#
_symmetry.space_group_name_H-M   'P 1'
#
loop_
_entity.id
_entity.type
_entity.pdbx_description
1 polymer ?
#
loop_
_entity_poly.entity_id
_entity_poly.type
_entity_poly.pdbx_seq_one_letter_code
_entity_poly.pdbx_strand_id
1 'polypeptide(L)'
;MSKIRFIIKRLSNPRVRRRLKIGLSLYGCIILLCLVFKIAYDIGYFNAEALKQEKNAQLPTTNPVLTTEKAKQIVAAALKEDPSNPQTLVIQLIDSNPHFAIIMIEKNKIKQIAYIIDMRLFFIGNLFNAEGYNLTEGMENQYDLKRENYNSGAVK
;
A
#
# COMPACT_ATOMS: atom_id res chain seq x y z
N MET A 1 4.88 -30.42 -57.91
CA MET A 1 4.48 -31.64 -57.17
C MET A 1 5.12 -31.67 -55.79
N SER A 2 4.38 -31.07 -54.84
CA SER A 2 4.45 -31.03 -53.37
C SER A 2 5.78 -31.20 -52.61
N LYS A 3 6.36 -30.08 -52.16
CA LYS A 3 7.27 -29.99 -51.00
C LYS A 3 6.68 -30.66 -49.73
N ILE A 4 5.35 -30.70 -49.66
CA ILE A 4 4.55 -31.35 -48.59
C ILE A 4 4.85 -32.86 -48.49
N ARG A 5 5.01 -33.58 -49.62
CA ARG A 5 5.33 -35.02 -49.58
C ARG A 5 6.70 -35.31 -48.97
N PHE A 6 7.68 -34.43 -49.18
CA PHE A 6 9.02 -34.58 -48.60
C PHE A 6 8.98 -34.40 -47.07
N ILE A 7 8.20 -33.43 -46.59
CA ILE A 7 7.97 -33.18 -45.16
C ILE A 7 7.28 -34.39 -44.50
N ILE A 8 6.25 -34.95 -45.14
CA ILE A 8 5.55 -36.15 -44.66
C ILE A 8 6.50 -37.36 -44.57
N LYS A 9 7.36 -37.55 -45.56
CA LYS A 9 8.35 -38.66 -45.56
C LYS A 9 9.36 -38.51 -44.40
N ARG A 10 9.77 -37.28 -44.09
CA ARG A 10 10.68 -36.96 -42.98
C ARG A 10 10.01 -37.11 -41.60
N LEU A 11 8.72 -36.79 -41.50
CA LEU A 11 7.89 -36.99 -40.30
C LEU A 11 7.57 -38.46 -40.01
N SER A 12 7.67 -39.33 -41.03
CA SER A 12 7.47 -40.79 -40.88
C SER A 12 8.66 -41.48 -40.18
N ASN A 13 9.81 -40.81 -40.04
CA ASN A 13 10.96 -41.37 -39.32
C ASN A 13 10.65 -41.46 -37.80
N PRO A 14 10.78 -42.64 -37.17
CA PRO A 14 10.38 -42.85 -35.77
C PRO A 14 11.15 -41.96 -34.78
N ARG A 15 12.41 -41.62 -35.07
CA ARG A 15 13.21 -40.72 -34.22
C ARG A 15 12.72 -39.27 -34.29
N VAL A 16 12.32 -38.82 -35.48
CA VAL A 16 11.78 -37.46 -35.71
C VAL A 16 10.38 -37.33 -35.11
N ARG A 17 9.53 -38.34 -35.29
CA ARG A 17 8.17 -38.40 -34.71
C ARG A 17 8.19 -38.34 -33.18
N ARG A 18 9.14 -39.03 -32.52
CA ARG A 18 9.28 -38.99 -31.06
C ARG A 18 9.68 -37.60 -30.55
N ARG A 19 10.64 -36.94 -31.20
CA ARG A 19 11.07 -35.57 -30.84
C ARG A 19 9.97 -34.54 -31.06
N LEU A 20 9.20 -34.68 -32.15
CA LEU A 20 8.07 -33.79 -32.44
C LEU A 20 6.98 -33.91 -31.39
N LYS A 21 6.63 -35.13 -30.96
CA LYS A 21 5.64 -35.36 -29.89
C LYS A 21 6.04 -34.71 -28.58
N ILE A 22 7.32 -34.81 -28.20
CA ILE A 22 7.85 -34.19 -26.99
C ILE A 22 7.78 -32.67 -27.10
N GLY A 23 8.22 -32.09 -28.22
CA GLY A 23 8.11 -30.65 -28.46
C GLY A 23 6.67 -30.16 -28.41
N LEU A 24 5.75 -30.85 -29.09
CA LEU A 24 4.33 -30.50 -29.10
C LEU A 24 3.70 -30.59 -27.71
N SER A 25 4.06 -31.60 -26.92
CA SER A 25 3.63 -31.75 -25.54
C SER A 25 4.13 -30.61 -24.65
N LEU A 26 5.39 -30.20 -24.82
CA LEU A 26 5.98 -29.11 -24.03
C LEU A 26 5.31 -27.78 -24.37
N TYR A 27 5.09 -27.49 -25.65
CA TYR A 27 4.36 -26.31 -26.09
C TYR A 27 2.92 -26.29 -25.56
N GLY A 28 2.24 -27.45 -25.57
CA GLY A 28 0.91 -27.59 -24.98
C GLY A 28 0.88 -27.23 -23.49
N CYS A 29 1.84 -27.74 -22.70
CA CYS A 29 1.97 -27.40 -21.28
C CYS A 29 2.19 -25.90 -21.05
N ILE A 30 3.05 -25.26 -21.84
CA ILE A 30 3.34 -23.82 -21.70
C ILE A 30 2.09 -22.99 -21.98
N ILE A 31 1.34 -23.31 -23.04
CA ILE A 31 0.10 -22.61 -23.38
C ILE A 31 -0.93 -22.74 -22.26
N LEU A 32 -1.05 -23.93 -21.67
CA LEU A 32 -1.98 -24.21 -20.59
C LEU A 32 -1.61 -23.44 -19.31
N LEU A 33 -0.32 -23.37 -18.98
CA LEU A 33 0.20 -22.54 -17.90
C LEU A 33 -0.11 -21.05 -18.10
N CYS A 34 0.15 -20.52 -19.29
CA CYS A 34 -0.15 -19.12 -19.62
C CYS A 34 -1.65 -18.80 -19.50
N LEU A 35 -2.52 -19.71 -19.90
CA LEU A 35 -3.98 -19.56 -19.75
C LEU A 35 -4.40 -19.52 -18.28
N VAL A 36 -3.86 -20.42 -17.45
CA VAL A 36 -4.14 -20.44 -16.00
C VAL A 36 -3.69 -19.14 -15.35
N PHE A 37 -2.48 -18.65 -15.66
CA PHE A 37 -1.99 -17.37 -15.15
C PHE A 37 -2.86 -16.20 -15.60
N LYS A 38 -3.32 -16.18 -16.86
CA LYS A 38 -4.22 -15.14 -17.35
C LYS A 38 -5.56 -15.14 -16.61
N ILE A 39 -6.17 -16.30 -16.44
CA ILE A 39 -7.45 -16.43 -15.72
C ILE A 39 -7.28 -16.02 -14.25
N ALA A 40 -6.21 -16.46 -13.59
CA ALA A 40 -5.92 -16.06 -12.22
C ALA A 40 -5.67 -14.55 -12.09
N TYR A 41 -4.96 -13.96 -13.06
CA TYR A 41 -4.71 -12.52 -13.11
C TYR A 41 -6.00 -11.74 -13.34
N ASP A 42 -6.85 -12.15 -14.29
CA ASP A 42 -8.12 -11.49 -14.61
C ASP A 42 -9.11 -11.59 -13.43
N ILE A 43 -9.21 -12.75 -12.76
CA ILE A 43 -10.05 -12.93 -11.56
C ILE A 43 -9.50 -12.11 -10.38
N GLY A 44 -8.19 -12.14 -10.15
CA GLY A 44 -7.54 -11.37 -9.09
C GLY A 44 -7.66 -9.86 -9.30
N TYR A 45 -7.53 -9.40 -10.56
CA TYR A 45 -7.70 -8.01 -10.96
C TYR A 45 -9.15 -7.55 -10.79
N PHE A 46 -10.12 -8.35 -11.23
CA PHE A 46 -11.54 -8.08 -11.04
C PHE A 46 -11.91 -8.02 -9.54
N ASN A 47 -11.35 -8.91 -8.72
CA ASN A 47 -11.59 -8.90 -7.28
C ASN A 47 -10.94 -7.68 -6.60
N ALA A 48 -9.77 -7.25 -7.05
CA ALA A 48 -9.11 -6.04 -6.56
C ALA A 48 -9.84 -4.76 -6.97
N GLU A 49 -10.38 -4.69 -8.19
CA GLU A 49 -11.22 -3.57 -8.65
C GLU A 49 -12.58 -3.55 -7.95
N ALA A 50 -13.21 -4.71 -7.74
CA ALA A 50 -14.45 -4.83 -6.99
C ALA A 50 -14.27 -4.39 -5.52
N LEU A 51 -13.18 -4.82 -4.86
CA LEU A 51 -12.83 -4.36 -3.50
C LEU A 51 -12.56 -2.84 -3.44
N LYS A 52 -11.94 -2.26 -4.48
CA LYS A 52 -11.77 -0.81 -4.60
C LYS A 52 -13.11 -0.10 -4.80
N GLN A 53 -14.00 -0.65 -5.62
CA GLN A 53 -15.32 -0.09 -5.86
C GLN A 53 -16.24 -0.22 -4.63
N GLU A 54 -16.24 -1.34 -3.90
CA GLU A 54 -16.98 -1.48 -2.64
C GLU A 54 -16.48 -0.50 -1.57
N LYS A 55 -15.17 -0.25 -1.48
CA LYS A 55 -14.61 0.80 -0.61
C LYS A 55 -15.12 2.20 -1.00
N ASN A 56 -15.38 2.45 -2.29
CA ASN A 56 -15.90 3.73 -2.79
C ASN A 56 -17.44 3.81 -2.82
N ALA A 57 -18.13 2.66 -2.77
CA ALA A 57 -19.60 2.54 -2.85
C ALA A 57 -20.28 2.53 -1.47
N GLN A 58 -19.50 2.53 -0.38
CA GLN A 58 -20.04 2.91 0.93
C GLN A 58 -20.55 4.35 0.83
N LEU A 59 -21.87 4.49 1.00
CA LEU A 59 -22.65 5.73 0.94
C LEU A 59 -21.90 6.93 1.54
N PRO A 60 -22.17 8.17 1.09
CA PRO A 60 -21.68 9.39 1.73
C PRO A 60 -22.38 9.53 3.09
N THR A 61 -21.92 8.71 4.03
CA THR A 61 -22.16 8.89 5.45
C THR A 61 -21.45 10.20 5.73
N THR A 62 -22.19 11.20 6.21
CA THR A 62 -21.68 12.45 6.79
C THR A 62 -20.89 12.12 8.06
N ASN A 63 -19.87 11.29 7.91
CA ASN A 63 -18.85 11.05 8.88
C ASN A 63 -18.09 12.37 8.99
N PRO A 64 -17.84 12.88 10.20
CA PRO A 64 -17.02 14.06 10.38
C PRO A 64 -15.64 13.75 9.81
N VAL A 65 -15.38 14.20 8.57
CA VAL A 65 -14.09 14.03 7.93
C VAL A 65 -13.11 14.90 8.69
N LEU A 66 -12.06 14.30 9.23
CA LEU A 66 -11.00 15.06 9.87
C LEU A 66 -10.31 15.91 8.81
N THR A 67 -10.55 17.22 8.83
CA THR A 67 -9.85 18.19 7.98
C THR A 67 -8.52 18.57 8.62
N THR A 68 -7.58 19.08 7.81
CA THR A 68 -6.29 19.58 8.29
C THR A 68 -6.45 20.70 9.32
N GLU A 69 -7.46 21.56 9.17
CA GLU A 69 -7.78 22.61 10.16
C GLU A 69 -8.24 22.04 11.50
N LYS A 70 -9.14 21.05 11.48
CA LYS A 70 -9.56 20.35 12.70
C LYS A 70 -8.40 19.60 13.35
N ALA A 71 -7.52 18.98 12.55
CA ALA A 71 -6.32 18.33 13.06
C ALA A 71 -5.39 19.34 13.76
N LYS A 72 -5.21 20.55 13.19
CA LYS A 72 -4.44 21.64 13.82
C LYS A 72 -5.05 22.06 15.16
N GLN A 73 -6.37 22.24 15.21
CA GLN A 73 -7.06 22.60 16.45
C GLN A 73 -6.91 21.51 17.53
N ILE A 74 -7.06 20.24 17.16
CA ILE A 74 -6.87 19.11 18.07
C ILE A 74 -5.43 19.07 18.58
N VAL A 75 -4.45 19.29 17.70
CA VAL A 75 -3.03 19.30 18.06
C VAL A 75 -2.70 20.45 19.02
N ALA A 76 -3.09 21.68 18.67
CA ALA A 76 -2.87 22.85 19.50
C ALA A 76 -3.56 22.71 20.87
N ALA A 77 -4.82 22.25 20.90
CA ALA A 77 -5.57 22.06 22.14
C ALA A 77 -4.94 21.00 23.05
N ALA A 78 -4.50 19.88 22.49
CA ALA A 78 -3.89 18.80 23.26
C ALA A 78 -2.48 19.15 23.77
N LEU A 79 -1.72 19.93 23.01
CA LEU A 79 -0.39 20.42 23.42
C LEU A 79 -0.47 21.70 24.27
N LYS A 80 -1.68 22.21 24.55
CA LYS A 80 -1.95 23.46 25.29
C LYS A 80 -1.21 24.66 24.66
N GLU A 81 -1.12 24.69 23.34
CA GLU A 81 -0.55 25.78 22.56
C GLU A 81 -1.65 26.74 22.10
N ASP A 82 -1.28 27.99 21.80
CA ASP A 82 -2.21 28.96 21.21
C ASP A 82 -2.54 28.52 19.77
N PRO A 83 -3.80 28.26 19.43
CA PRO A 83 -4.19 27.87 18.07
C PRO A 83 -3.95 28.96 17.03
N SER A 84 -3.78 30.23 17.43
CA SER A 84 -3.47 31.35 16.55
C SER A 84 -1.97 31.45 16.20
N ASN A 85 -1.11 30.88 17.05
CA ASN A 85 0.33 30.82 16.85
C ASN A 85 0.93 29.53 17.43
N PRO A 86 0.59 28.36 16.87
CA PRO A 86 1.05 27.09 17.41
C PRO A 86 2.54 26.89 17.12
N GLN A 87 3.29 26.42 18.12
CA GLN A 87 4.70 26.03 17.94
C GLN A 87 4.80 24.71 17.16
N THR A 88 3.74 23.91 17.21
CA THR A 88 3.62 22.61 16.54
C THR A 88 2.63 22.71 15.37
N LEU A 89 3.15 22.55 14.15
CA LEU A 89 2.37 22.67 12.91
C LEU A 89 1.98 21.29 12.39
N VAL A 90 0.71 21.12 12.01
CA VAL A 90 0.29 19.96 11.21
C VAL A 90 0.63 20.24 9.76
N ILE A 91 1.60 19.51 9.21
CA ILE A 91 2.02 19.62 7.81
C ILE A 91 1.04 18.87 6.91
N GLN A 92 0.72 17.62 7.28
CA GLN A 92 0.05 16.70 6.38
C GLN A 92 -0.88 15.75 7.13
N LEU A 93 -2.00 15.46 6.50
CA LEU A 93 -2.90 14.37 6.85
C LEU A 93 -2.56 13.19 5.92
N ILE A 94 -2.02 12.11 6.48
CA ILE A 94 -1.53 10.94 5.74
C ILE A 94 -2.69 9.97 5.47
N ASP A 95 -3.51 9.73 6.49
CA ASP A 95 -4.73 8.93 6.38
C ASP A 95 -5.80 9.56 7.29
N SER A 96 -7.06 9.50 6.87
CA SER A 96 -8.19 10.03 7.61
C SER A 96 -9.39 9.11 7.52
N ASN A 97 -9.48 8.25 8.53
CA ASN A 97 -10.70 7.52 8.86
C ASN A 97 -11.46 8.30 9.95
N PRO A 98 -12.80 8.30 9.97
CA PRO A 98 -13.61 8.92 11.03
C PRO A 98 -13.16 8.64 12.48
N HIS A 99 -12.57 7.47 12.74
CA HIS A 99 -12.09 7.09 14.08
C HIS A 99 -10.58 7.18 14.28
N PHE A 100 -9.82 7.26 13.18
CA PHE A 100 -8.38 7.19 13.22
C PHE A 100 -7.78 8.01 12.09
N ALA A 101 -6.86 8.90 12.43
CA ALA A 101 -6.12 9.64 11.45
C ALA A 101 -4.64 9.65 11.78
N ILE A 102 -3.83 9.57 10.74
CA ILE A 102 -2.39 9.68 10.83
C ILE A 102 -2.02 11.07 10.33
N ILE A 103 -1.32 11.84 11.16
CA ILE A 103 -0.88 13.18 10.84
C ILE A 103 0.64 13.29 10.95
N MET A 104 1.22 14.10 10.07
CA MET A 104 2.60 14.54 10.20
C MET A 104 2.59 15.93 10.84
N ILE A 105 3.29 16.06 11.96
CA ILE A 105 3.55 17.35 12.58
C ILE A 105 4.99 17.79 12.40
N GLU A 106 5.22 19.08 12.62
CA GLU A 106 6.54 19.66 12.75
C GLU A 106 6.59 20.61 13.94
N LYS A 107 7.62 20.44 14.77
CA LYS A 107 7.97 21.36 15.84
C LYS A 107 9.45 21.68 15.71
N ASN A 108 9.82 22.97 15.66
CA ASN A 108 11.21 23.40 15.57
C ASN A 108 12.02 22.72 14.45
N LYS A 109 11.43 22.55 13.25
CA LYS A 109 12.01 21.84 12.08
C LYS A 109 12.17 20.32 12.24
N ILE A 110 11.66 19.75 13.33
CA ILE A 110 11.66 18.32 13.55
C ILE A 110 10.28 17.79 13.18
N LYS A 111 10.24 16.88 12.21
CA LYS A 111 9.01 16.25 11.73
C LYS A 111 8.76 14.94 12.45
N GLN A 112 7.50 14.66 12.78
CA GLN A 112 7.11 13.43 13.46
C GLN A 112 5.73 12.96 13.02
N ILE A 113 5.51 11.64 13.04
CA ILE A 113 4.20 11.02 12.83
C ILE A 113 3.46 10.94 14.14
N ALA A 114 2.16 11.21 14.07
CA ALA A 114 1.28 11.01 15.18
C ALA A 114 -0.12 10.63 14.79
N TYR A 115 -0.87 10.26 15.81
CA TYR A 115 -2.14 9.58 15.67
C TYR A 115 -3.22 10.40 16.37
N ILE A 116 -4.30 10.66 15.63
CA ILE A 116 -5.54 11.17 16.18
C ILE A 116 -6.51 10.00 16.21
N ILE A 117 -6.93 9.59 17.41
CA ILE A 117 -7.93 8.54 17.62
C ILE A 117 -9.16 9.21 18.22
N ASP A 118 -10.34 9.00 17.64
CA ASP A 118 -11.61 9.57 18.09
C ASP A 118 -11.53 11.08 18.38
N MET A 119 -10.93 11.84 17.45
CA MET A 119 -10.75 13.31 17.55
C MET A 119 -9.88 13.77 18.74
N ARG A 120 -9.14 12.85 19.36
CA ARG A 120 -8.19 13.14 20.43
C ARG A 120 -6.78 12.86 19.94
N LEU A 121 -5.90 13.79 20.30
CA LEU A 121 -4.48 13.66 20.02
C LEU A 121 -3.86 12.59 20.94
N PHE A 122 -3.37 11.49 20.37
CA PHE A 122 -2.53 10.53 21.07
C PHE A 122 -1.10 10.72 20.57
N PHE A 123 -0.32 11.57 21.24
CA PHE A 123 0.99 11.99 20.74
C PHE A 123 2.17 11.28 21.41
N ILE A 124 3.15 10.94 20.55
CA ILE A 124 4.53 10.51 20.80
C ILE A 124 4.68 9.09 21.37
N GLY A 125 4.39 8.09 20.55
CA GLY A 125 4.65 6.70 20.93
C GLY A 125 4.78 5.77 19.73
N ASN A 126 5.44 4.64 19.97
CA ASN A 126 5.46 3.53 19.02
C ASN A 126 4.06 2.92 18.96
N LEU A 127 3.43 2.95 17.79
CA LEU A 127 2.24 2.17 17.52
C LEU A 127 2.67 0.76 17.16
N PHE A 128 2.28 -0.23 17.96
CA PHE A 128 2.58 -1.63 17.70
C PHE A 128 1.37 -2.33 17.07
N ASN A 129 1.63 -3.19 16.08
CA ASN A 129 0.59 -4.12 15.61
C ASN A 129 0.41 -5.28 16.61
N ALA A 130 -0.57 -6.16 16.37
CA ALA A 130 -0.84 -7.33 17.21
C ALA A 130 0.33 -8.33 17.31
N GLU A 131 1.28 -8.25 16.38
CA GLU A 131 2.49 -9.08 16.33
C GLU A 131 3.70 -8.40 17.01
N GLY A 132 3.54 -7.18 17.52
CA GLY A 132 4.58 -6.41 18.19
C GLY A 132 5.48 -5.57 17.28
N TYR A 133 5.16 -5.42 15.99
CA TYR A 133 5.90 -4.56 15.06
C TYR A 133 5.56 -3.09 15.25
N ASN A 134 6.59 -2.25 15.33
CA ASN A 134 6.47 -0.79 15.45
C ASN A 134 6.12 -0.15 14.10
N LEU A 135 4.84 0.11 13.89
CA LEU A 135 4.29 0.76 12.70
C LEU A 135 4.76 2.20 12.58
N THR A 136 5.04 2.89 13.71
CA THR A 136 5.53 4.28 13.68
C THR A 136 6.90 4.36 13.04
N GLU A 137 7.80 3.45 13.38
CA GLU A 137 9.15 3.39 12.79
C GLU A 137 9.11 3.00 11.31
N GLY A 138 8.24 2.07 10.92
CA GLY A 138 8.03 1.73 9.51
C GLY A 138 7.57 2.93 8.68
N MET A 139 6.63 3.71 9.20
CA MET A 139 6.16 4.92 8.53
C MET A 139 7.21 6.05 8.55
N GLU A 140 7.92 6.25 9.66
CA GLU A 140 9.00 7.24 9.75
C GLU A 140 10.08 6.95 8.68
N ASN A 141 10.47 5.68 8.50
CA ASN A 141 11.41 5.28 7.45
C ASN A 141 10.85 5.51 6.04
N GLN A 142 9.56 5.24 5.81
CA GLN A 142 8.91 5.48 4.52
C GLN A 142 8.90 6.97 4.13
N TYR A 143 8.81 7.86 5.12
CA TYR A 143 8.82 9.31 4.93
C TYR A 143 10.19 9.97 5.20
N ASP A 144 11.26 9.17 5.32
CA ASP A 144 12.64 9.61 5.58
C ASP A 144 12.77 10.52 6.83
N LEU A 145 12.05 10.18 7.89
CA LEU A 145 12.03 10.88 9.17
C LEU A 145 13.04 10.23 10.13
N LYS A 146 14.09 10.99 10.53
CA LYS A 146 15.09 10.52 11.49
C LYS A 146 14.70 10.85 12.93
N ARG A 147 14.49 9.81 13.76
CA ARG A 147 14.17 9.92 15.20
C ARG A 147 15.17 10.71 16.03
N GLU A 148 16.45 10.66 15.66
CA GLU A 148 17.57 11.25 16.42
C GLU A 148 17.42 12.77 16.64
N ASN A 149 16.67 13.45 15.77
CA ASN A 149 16.46 14.89 15.83
C ASN A 149 15.39 15.31 16.86
N TYR A 150 14.52 14.40 17.32
CA TYR A 150 13.43 14.74 18.23
C TYR A 150 13.88 14.85 19.68
N ASN A 151 14.66 13.87 20.16
CA ASN A 151 15.16 13.85 21.54
C ASN A 151 16.21 14.94 21.82
N SER A 152 16.87 15.45 20.77
CA SER A 152 17.86 16.52 20.87
C SER A 152 17.22 17.92 20.98
N GLY A 153 15.92 18.07 20.66
CA GLY A 153 15.16 19.30 20.88
C GLY A 153 14.47 19.40 22.24
N ALA A 154 14.46 18.33 23.05
CA ALA A 154 13.87 18.29 24.39
C ALA A 154 14.87 18.62 25.52
N VAL A 155 16.13 18.87 25.16
CA VAL A 155 17.19 19.30 26.09
C VAL A 155 17.68 20.69 25.67
N LYS A 156 17.00 21.72 26.13
CA LYS A 156 17.57 23.04 26.41
C LYS A 156 16.66 23.83 27.34
#